data_AF-F8KZM9-F1
#
_entry.id   AF-F8KZM9-F1
#
_cell.length_a   1.000
_cell.length_b   1.000
_cell.length_c   1.000
_cell.angle_alpha   90.00
_cell.angle_beta   90.00
_cell.angle_gamma   90.00
#
_symmetry.space_group_name_H-M   'P 1'
#
loop_
_entity.id
_entity.type
_entity.pdbx_description
1 polymer ?
#
loop_
_entity_poly.entity_id
_entity_poly.type
_entity_poly.pdbx_seq_one_letter_code
_entity_poly.pdbx_strand_id
1 'polypeptide(L)'
;MKAKKIALLMAGAVTSLLPSVAFTNEVVLDNSSGENTIIQIQPQDYFLSTIETIGAYLDLQNYEENNGLYFSNEKTFNIEVCMSQEGVKAKVSKAKQIQRNYNKGLTQQERDDIRYIVKTLANNNVLEIWGHKSALKKAGDRIDHVHPLRFLECIFSDNELKACMASLKGKTMVWDDFLKGLKKSFGQESKNGNLNTSFIQDFAKRVNVDSSLLIPPIQSQEWEKLVNVLISKVPGAQGDDRYNM
;
A
#
# COMPACT_ATOMS: atom_id res chain seq x y z
N MET A 1 -56.01 0.36 -4.31
CA MET A 1 -54.64 -0.08 -4.62
C MET A 1 -54.31 -1.26 -3.74
N LYS A 2 -53.96 -2.40 -4.36
CA LYS A 2 -53.76 -3.68 -3.70
C LYS A 2 -52.28 -3.83 -3.32
N ALA A 3 -51.98 -3.93 -2.04
CA ALA A 3 -50.76 -4.60 -1.58
C ALA A 3 -51.14 -6.04 -1.24
N LYS A 4 -50.65 -6.99 -2.04
CA LYS A 4 -50.83 -8.43 -1.81
C LYS A 4 -50.06 -8.81 -0.53
N LYS A 5 -50.79 -9.07 0.55
CA LYS A 5 -50.35 -9.99 1.60
C LYS A 5 -50.73 -11.39 1.14
N ILE A 6 -49.75 -12.27 0.98
CA ILE A 6 -50.00 -13.71 0.88
C ILE A 6 -49.76 -14.30 2.26
N ALA A 7 -50.76 -15.04 2.72
CA ALA A 7 -50.82 -15.71 4.00
C ALA A 7 -50.63 -17.22 3.82
N LEU A 8 -50.06 -17.83 4.86
CA LEU A 8 -50.37 -19.13 5.47
C LEU A 8 -50.25 -20.42 4.65
N LEU A 9 -49.50 -21.39 5.19
CA LEU A 9 -50.05 -22.68 5.64
C LEU A 9 -49.02 -23.45 6.49
N MET A 10 -49.27 -23.46 7.80
CA MET A 10 -48.68 -24.41 8.75
C MET A 10 -49.67 -25.56 8.88
N ALA A 11 -49.29 -26.73 8.36
CA ALA A 11 -49.89 -28.01 8.72
C ALA A 11 -48.78 -28.85 9.36
N GLY A 12 -49.02 -29.31 10.58
CA GLY A 12 -48.00 -29.84 11.46
C GLY A 12 -47.53 -31.26 11.13
N ALA A 13 -46.31 -31.54 11.55
CA ALA A 13 -45.95 -32.76 12.25
C ALA A 13 -44.78 -32.41 13.18
N VAL A 14 -44.96 -32.62 14.48
CA VAL A 14 -43.89 -32.47 15.47
C VAL A 14 -42.98 -33.67 15.35
N THR A 15 -41.83 -33.50 14.71
CA THR A 15 -40.68 -34.37 14.87
C THR A 15 -39.44 -33.51 15.07
N SER A 16 -38.69 -33.84 16.12
CA SER A 16 -37.61 -33.09 16.72
C SER A 16 -36.62 -32.47 15.73
N LEU A 17 -36.69 -31.15 15.55
CA LEU A 17 -35.67 -30.37 14.85
C LEU A 17 -34.64 -29.89 15.87
N LEU A 18 -33.50 -30.58 15.93
CA LEU A 18 -32.27 -29.85 16.24
C LEU A 18 -32.15 -28.75 15.17
N PRO A 19 -31.87 -27.49 15.53
CA PRO A 19 -31.64 -26.48 14.51
C PRO A 19 -30.34 -26.86 13.77
N SER A 20 -30.47 -27.54 12.63
CA SER A 20 -29.39 -27.60 11.66
C SER A 20 -29.25 -26.18 11.12
N VAL A 21 -28.31 -25.43 11.68
CA VAL A 21 -27.87 -24.16 11.13
C VAL A 21 -27.20 -24.52 9.80
N ALA A 22 -27.96 -24.41 8.71
CA ALA A 22 -27.41 -24.46 7.38
C ALA A 22 -26.66 -23.15 7.16
N PHE A 23 -25.34 -23.19 7.34
CA PHE A 23 -24.49 -22.11 6.83
C PHE A 23 -24.57 -22.18 5.31
N THR A 24 -25.15 -21.15 4.69
CA THR A 24 -25.08 -20.99 3.24
C THR A 24 -23.63 -20.65 2.90
N ASN A 25 -22.95 -21.64 2.36
CA ASN A 25 -21.58 -21.62 1.91
C ASN A 25 -21.46 -20.85 0.58
N GLU A 26 -22.01 -19.64 0.53
CA GLU A 26 -22.21 -18.90 -0.70
C GLU A 26 -21.51 -17.54 -0.64
N VAL A 27 -20.68 -17.25 -1.64
CA VAL A 27 -20.21 -15.89 -1.92
C VAL A 27 -21.03 -15.35 -3.07
N VAL A 28 -21.84 -14.33 -2.77
CA VAL A 28 -22.61 -13.61 -3.78
C VAL A 28 -21.79 -12.42 -4.26
N LEU A 29 -21.53 -12.36 -5.57
CA LEU A 29 -20.90 -11.24 -6.24
C LEU A 29 -21.99 -10.47 -6.99
N ASP A 30 -22.23 -9.23 -6.57
CA ASP A 30 -23.17 -8.33 -7.23
C ASP A 30 -22.40 -7.45 -8.24
N ASN A 31 -22.84 -7.43 -9.50
CA ASN A 31 -22.29 -6.51 -10.49
C ASN A 31 -23.01 -5.15 -10.45
N SER A 32 -22.45 -4.14 -11.14
CA SER A 32 -23.03 -2.79 -11.19
C SER A 32 -24.40 -2.70 -11.88
N SER A 33 -24.82 -3.78 -12.54
CA SER A 33 -26.12 -3.93 -13.20
C SER A 33 -27.15 -4.60 -12.28
N GLY A 34 -26.77 -5.00 -11.06
CA GLY A 34 -27.64 -5.67 -10.09
C GLY A 34 -27.86 -7.16 -10.36
N GLU A 35 -26.99 -7.78 -11.16
CA GLU A 35 -27.00 -9.21 -11.41
C GLU A 35 -26.05 -9.92 -10.43
N ASN A 36 -26.51 -11.07 -9.93
CA ASN A 36 -25.86 -11.78 -8.84
C ASN A 36 -25.20 -13.05 -9.38
N THR A 37 -23.92 -13.21 -9.09
CA THR A 37 -23.20 -14.48 -9.30
C THR A 37 -22.96 -15.14 -7.96
N ILE A 38 -23.42 -16.39 -7.81
CA ILE A 38 -23.29 -17.16 -6.58
C ILE A 38 -22.14 -18.16 -6.75
N ILE A 39 -21.10 -18.00 -5.94
CA ILE A 39 -19.99 -18.95 -5.83
C ILE A 39 -20.24 -19.84 -4.62
N GLN A 40 -20.39 -21.13 -4.86
CA GLN A 40 -20.56 -22.14 -3.83
C GLN A 40 -19.19 -22.55 -3.28
N ILE A 41 -18.95 -22.29 -2.00
CA ILE A 41 -17.73 -22.65 -1.27
C ILE A 41 -17.93 -24.00 -0.61
N GLN A 42 -17.16 -25.00 -0.98
CA GLN A 42 -17.22 -26.27 -0.26
C GLN A 42 -16.40 -26.19 1.05
N PRO A 43 -16.74 -26.94 2.10
CA PRO A 43 -15.98 -26.94 3.36
C PRO A 43 -14.48 -27.23 3.22
N GLN A 44 -14.09 -27.90 2.12
CA GLN A 44 -12.71 -28.22 1.77
C GLN A 44 -11.99 -27.14 0.96
N ASP A 45 -12.67 -26.07 0.55
CA ASP A 45 -12.07 -25.02 -0.27
C ASP A 45 -11.16 -24.14 0.59
N TYR A 46 -9.88 -24.05 0.20
CA TYR A 46 -8.93 -23.16 0.84
C TYR A 46 -9.16 -21.73 0.37
N PHE A 47 -9.05 -20.76 1.29
CA PHE A 47 -9.25 -19.33 1.02
C PHE A 47 -8.58 -18.84 -0.27
N LEU A 48 -7.33 -19.24 -0.53
CA LEU A 48 -6.60 -18.83 -1.73
C LEU A 48 -7.19 -19.41 -3.02
N SER A 49 -7.67 -20.66 -3.01
CA SER A 49 -8.34 -21.31 -4.15
C SER A 49 -9.67 -20.63 -4.47
N THR A 50 -10.42 -20.23 -3.45
CA THR A 50 -11.65 -19.43 -3.62
C THR A 50 -11.34 -18.05 -4.20
N ILE A 51 -10.27 -17.38 -3.74
CA ILE A 51 -9.84 -16.08 -4.29
C ILE A 51 -9.37 -16.21 -5.75
N GLU A 52 -8.64 -17.26 -6.11
CA GLU A 52 -8.24 -17.55 -7.49
C GLU A 52 -9.45 -17.80 -8.38
N THR A 53 -10.46 -18.51 -7.88
CA THR A 53 -11.73 -18.75 -8.59
C THR A 53 -12.48 -17.45 -8.84
N ILE A 54 -12.54 -16.55 -7.84
CA ILE A 54 -13.11 -15.20 -7.99
C ILE A 54 -12.31 -14.40 -9.04
N GLY A 55 -10.98 -14.48 -9.03
CA GLY A 55 -10.11 -13.82 -10.00
C GLY A 55 -10.37 -14.28 -11.44
N ALA A 56 -10.41 -15.60 -11.66
CA ALA A 56 -10.67 -16.18 -12.97
C ALA A 56 -12.05 -15.78 -13.52
N TYR A 57 -13.08 -15.71 -12.66
CA TYR A 57 -14.40 -15.26 -13.05
C TYR A 57 -14.42 -13.79 -13.51
N LEU A 58 -13.71 -12.92 -12.79
CA LEU A 58 -13.59 -11.50 -13.15
C LEU A 58 -12.81 -11.30 -14.46
N ASP A 59 -11.78 -12.12 -14.73
CA ASP A 59 -11.03 -12.05 -15.98
C ASP A 59 -11.86 -12.47 -17.20
N LEU A 60 -12.69 -13.51 -17.06
CA LEU A 60 -13.60 -13.97 -18.11
C LEU A 60 -14.64 -12.90 -18.51
N GLN A 61 -15.18 -12.16 -17.54
CA GLN A 61 -16.11 -11.05 -17.77
C GLN A 61 -15.46 -9.88 -18.54
N ASN A 62 -14.15 -9.67 -18.40
CA ASN A 62 -13.44 -8.58 -19.08
C ASN A 62 -12.93 -8.96 -20.49
N TYR A 63 -12.87 -10.26 -20.83
CA TYR A 63 -12.31 -10.74 -22.10
C TYR A 63 -13.21 -10.47 -23.31
N GLU A 64 -14.53 -10.30 -23.09
CA GLU A 64 -15.47 -9.96 -24.17
C GLU A 64 -15.40 -8.48 -24.59
N GLU A 65 -14.74 -7.60 -23.82
CA GLU A 65 -14.74 -6.15 -24.07
C GLU A 65 -13.46 -5.56 -24.68
N ASN A 66 -12.34 -6.28 -24.76
CA ASN A 66 -11.06 -5.68 -25.19
C ASN A 66 -10.26 -6.52 -26.21
N ASN A 67 -10.60 -6.36 -27.49
CA ASN A 67 -9.67 -6.61 -28.60
C ASN A 67 -8.82 -5.35 -28.84
N GLY A 68 -7.62 -5.28 -28.27
CA GLY A 68 -6.59 -4.33 -28.73
C GLY A 68 -5.59 -3.85 -27.67
N LEU A 69 -4.30 -4.08 -27.96
CA LEU A 69 -3.09 -3.49 -27.35
C LEU A 69 -2.77 -3.86 -25.89
N TYR A 70 -1.62 -4.53 -25.73
CA TYR A 70 -1.00 -4.93 -24.46
C TYR A 70 -0.59 -3.71 -23.62
N PHE A 71 -1.51 -3.19 -22.83
CA PHE A 71 -1.21 -2.57 -21.55
C PHE A 71 -1.55 -3.58 -20.46
N SER A 72 -0.65 -3.76 -19.48
CA SER A 72 -0.96 -4.50 -18.26
C SER A 72 -2.07 -3.76 -17.51
N ASN A 73 -3.32 -4.11 -17.81
CA ASN A 73 -4.51 -3.61 -17.12
C ASN A 73 -4.70 -4.40 -15.81
N GLU A 74 -3.65 -4.54 -14.98
CA GLU A 74 -3.76 -5.10 -13.64
C GLU A 74 -4.66 -4.18 -12.78
N LYS A 75 -5.97 -4.45 -12.78
CA LYS A 75 -6.92 -3.79 -11.89
C LYS A 75 -6.66 -4.29 -10.48
N THR A 76 -6.04 -3.46 -9.65
CA THR A 76 -5.81 -3.77 -8.24
C THR A 76 -7.02 -3.38 -7.41
N PHE A 77 -7.46 -4.30 -6.55
CA PHE A 77 -8.59 -4.11 -5.64
C PHE A 77 -8.11 -4.25 -4.20
N ASN A 78 -8.65 -3.43 -3.30
CA ASN A 78 -8.51 -3.66 -1.86
C ASN A 78 -9.73 -4.43 -1.37
N ILE A 79 -9.49 -5.55 -0.70
CA ILE A 79 -10.52 -6.34 -0.02
C ILE A 79 -10.31 -6.17 1.48
N GLU A 80 -11.25 -5.52 2.15
CA GLU A 80 -11.30 -5.42 3.60
C GLU A 80 -12.27 -6.49 4.12
N VAL A 81 -11.78 -7.40 4.97
CA VAL A 81 -12.59 -8.47 5.56
C VAL A 81 -12.67 -8.25 7.07
N CYS A 82 -13.89 -8.03 7.56
CA CYS A 82 -14.19 -7.87 8.98
C CYS A 82 -14.98 -9.09 9.48
N MET A 83 -14.46 -9.74 10.51
CA MET A 83 -15.15 -10.81 11.22
C MET A 83 -15.78 -10.28 12.51
N SER A 84 -17.06 -10.58 12.73
CA SER A 84 -17.79 -10.20 13.94
C SER A 84 -18.77 -11.30 14.36
N GLN A 85 -19.37 -11.16 15.55
CA GLN A 85 -20.45 -12.04 16.01
C GLN A 85 -21.69 -11.98 15.11
N GLU A 86 -21.85 -10.91 14.33
CA GLU A 86 -22.92 -10.73 13.34
C GLU A 86 -22.60 -11.38 11.98
N GLY A 87 -21.41 -12.00 11.83
CA GLY A 87 -20.94 -12.61 10.59
C GLY A 87 -19.72 -11.92 9.96
N VAL A 88 -19.44 -12.28 8.70
CA VAL A 88 -18.31 -11.76 7.90
C VAL A 88 -18.80 -10.64 6.98
N LYS A 89 -18.16 -9.48 7.03
CA LYS A 89 -18.41 -8.35 6.12
C LYS A 89 -17.16 -8.16 5.25
N ALA A 90 -17.32 -8.25 3.93
CA ALA A 90 -16.26 -7.97 2.97
C ALA A 90 -16.60 -6.72 2.16
N LYS A 91 -15.63 -5.82 2.00
CA LYS A 91 -15.76 -4.62 1.15
C LYS A 91 -14.67 -4.63 0.10
N VAL A 92 -15.09 -4.60 -1.16
CA VAL A 92 -14.20 -4.43 -2.31
C VAL A 92 -14.21 -2.97 -2.72
N SER A 93 -13.02 -2.39 -2.91
CA SER A 93 -12.88 -1.06 -3.50
C SER A 93 -11.79 -1.08 -4.55
N LYS A 94 -11.96 -0.29 -5.62
CA LYS A 94 -10.86 -0.03 -6.56
C LYS A 94 -9.70 0.54 -5.74
N ALA A 95 -8.51 -0.06 -5.87
CA ALA A 95 -7.33 0.54 -5.28
C ALA A 95 -7.19 1.94 -5.87
N LYS A 96 -7.19 2.96 -5.02
CA LYS A 96 -6.97 4.33 -5.46
C LYS A 96 -5.61 4.37 -6.14
N GLN A 97 -5.57 4.53 -7.47
CA GLN A 97 -4.32 4.86 -8.15
C GLN A 97 -3.93 6.26 -7.71
N ILE A 98 -3.00 6.32 -6.76
CA ILE A 98 -2.43 7.58 -6.30
C ILE A 98 -1.43 7.99 -7.37
N GLN A 99 -1.84 8.90 -8.26
CA GLN A 99 -0.91 9.50 -9.22
C GLN A 99 0.02 10.46 -8.48
N ARG A 100 1.28 10.07 -8.33
CA ARG A 100 2.30 10.90 -7.71
C ARG A 100 3.02 11.72 -8.75
N ASN A 101 2.96 13.05 -8.66
CA ASN A 101 3.61 13.91 -9.65
C ASN A 101 5.05 14.24 -9.23
N TYR A 102 6.04 13.72 -9.94
CA TYR A 102 7.45 14.04 -9.69
C TYR A 102 7.76 15.54 -9.84
N ASN A 103 7.14 16.24 -10.78
CA ASN A 103 7.42 17.66 -11.04
C ASN A 103 6.76 18.59 -10.01
N LYS A 104 5.85 18.06 -9.17
CA LYS A 104 5.24 18.82 -8.08
C LYS A 104 6.25 18.93 -6.93
N GLY A 105 6.67 20.15 -6.63
CA GLY A 105 7.48 20.43 -5.43
C GLY A 105 6.71 20.19 -4.14
N LEU A 106 7.44 19.98 -3.04
CA LEU A 106 6.85 19.82 -1.72
C LEU A 106 6.43 21.16 -1.12
N THR A 107 5.19 21.21 -0.64
CA THR A 107 4.66 22.23 0.26
C THR A 107 5.37 22.19 1.61
N GLN A 108 5.25 23.28 2.38
CA GLN A 108 5.85 23.33 3.72
C GLN A 108 5.27 22.25 4.65
N GLN A 109 3.95 22.04 4.61
CA GLN A 109 3.29 21.02 5.41
C GLN A 109 3.80 19.60 5.10
N GLU A 110 3.99 19.27 3.82
CA GLU A 110 4.55 17.96 3.42
C GLU A 110 5.98 17.79 3.94
N ARG A 111 6.81 18.84 3.91
CA ARG A 111 8.17 18.80 4.46
C ARG A 111 8.18 18.59 5.96
N ASP A 112 7.27 19.26 6.67
CA ASP A 112 7.15 19.14 8.12
C ASP A 112 6.63 17.75 8.52
N ASP A 113 5.72 17.16 7.75
CA ASP A 113 5.27 15.78 7.93
C ASP A 113 6.39 14.76 7.69
N ILE A 114 7.19 14.93 6.62
CA ILE A 114 8.38 14.08 6.35
C ILE A 114 9.38 14.20 7.51
N ARG A 115 9.68 15.43 7.95
CA ARG A 115 10.58 15.70 9.08
C ARG A 115 10.07 15.04 10.35
N TYR A 116 8.79 15.19 10.66
CA TYR A 116 8.17 14.57 11.84
C TYR A 116 8.31 13.05 11.80
N ILE A 117 7.99 12.40 10.67
CA ILE A 117 8.10 10.95 10.53
C ILE A 117 9.55 10.50 10.75
N VAL A 118 10.50 11.06 10.01
CA VAL A 118 11.90 10.62 10.05
C VAL A 118 12.52 10.85 11.43
N LYS A 119 12.33 12.04 12.01
CA LYS A 119 12.87 12.34 13.36
C LYS A 119 12.23 11.47 14.43
N THR A 120 10.93 11.23 14.36
CA THR A 120 10.23 10.40 15.35
C THR A 120 10.75 8.97 15.31
N LEU A 121 10.85 8.35 14.13
CA LEU A 121 11.35 6.99 13.98
C LEU A 121 12.84 6.88 14.38
N ALA A 122 13.65 7.88 14.03
CA ALA A 122 15.08 7.88 14.32
C ALA A 122 15.40 8.12 15.80
N ASN A 123 14.66 8.97 16.50
CA ASN A 123 15.07 9.44 17.84
C ASN A 123 14.36 8.71 19.00
N ASN A 124 13.27 8.00 18.73
CA ASN A 124 12.48 7.33 19.77
C ASN A 124 12.71 5.82 19.80
N ASN A 125 12.52 5.19 20.95
CA ASN A 125 12.48 3.74 21.08
C ASN A 125 11.13 3.17 20.61
N VAL A 126 11.01 1.85 20.49
CA VAL A 126 9.81 1.19 19.94
C VAL A 126 8.54 1.52 20.73
N LEU A 127 8.62 1.64 22.06
CA LEU A 127 7.46 1.96 22.91
C LEU A 127 7.00 3.41 22.70
N GLU A 128 7.94 4.35 22.62
CA GLU A 128 7.65 5.74 22.30
C GLU A 128 7.04 5.88 20.89
N ILE A 129 7.60 5.19 19.90
CA ILE A 129 7.05 5.14 18.52
C ILE A 129 5.60 4.63 18.54
N TRP A 130 5.30 3.62 19.36
CA TRP A 130 3.94 3.11 19.50
C TRP A 130 2.97 4.17 20.03
N GLY A 131 3.40 5.00 20.99
CA GLY A 131 2.65 6.17 21.45
C GLY A 131 2.38 7.19 20.34
N HIS A 132 3.27 7.32 19.37
CA HIS A 132 3.11 8.20 18.20
C HIS A 132 2.40 7.55 17.01
N LYS A 133 2.00 6.27 17.07
CA LYS A 133 1.49 5.51 15.91
C LYS A 133 0.38 6.20 15.13
N SER A 134 -0.62 6.77 15.83
CA SER A 134 -1.75 7.47 15.19
C SER A 134 -1.29 8.76 14.49
N ALA A 135 -0.42 9.54 15.13
CA ALA A 135 0.12 10.77 14.55
C ALA A 135 1.05 10.48 13.36
N LEU A 136 1.90 9.45 13.47
CA LEU A 136 2.74 8.96 12.38
C LEU A 136 1.89 8.50 11.18
N LYS A 137 0.82 7.75 11.44
CA LYS A 137 -0.12 7.34 10.39
C LYS A 137 -0.76 8.55 9.71
N LYS A 138 -1.27 9.51 10.48
CA LYS A 138 -1.88 10.73 9.91
C LYS A 138 -0.89 11.57 9.09
N ALA A 139 0.36 11.69 9.54
CA ALA A 139 1.42 12.35 8.78
C ALA A 139 1.71 11.60 7.48
N GLY A 140 1.83 10.27 7.54
CA GLY A 140 2.01 9.40 6.38
C GLY A 140 0.86 9.54 5.36
N ASP A 141 -0.39 9.53 5.84
CA ASP A 141 -1.58 9.68 5.00
C ASP A 141 -1.61 11.05 4.29
N ARG A 142 -1.11 12.11 4.94
CA ARG A 142 -0.99 13.45 4.33
C ARG A 142 0.09 13.57 3.26
N ILE A 143 1.06 12.64 3.23
CA ILE A 143 2.15 12.64 2.24
C ILE A 143 2.09 11.44 1.30
N ASP A 144 1.06 10.60 1.35
CA ASP A 144 0.97 9.38 0.52
C ASP A 144 0.94 9.70 -0.99
N HIS A 145 0.53 10.91 -1.37
CA HIS A 145 0.58 11.40 -2.76
C HIS A 145 1.95 11.96 -3.19
N VAL A 146 2.92 12.07 -2.28
CA VAL A 146 4.24 12.61 -2.58
C VAL A 146 5.06 11.57 -3.34
N HIS A 147 5.63 11.98 -4.47
CA HIS A 147 6.51 11.11 -5.26
C HIS A 147 7.72 10.62 -4.44
N PRO A 148 8.06 9.32 -4.46
CA PRO A 148 9.09 8.75 -3.59
C PRO A 148 10.49 9.38 -3.78
N LEU A 149 10.86 9.79 -5.01
CA LEU A 149 12.09 10.56 -5.22
C LEU A 149 12.06 11.95 -4.56
N ARG A 150 10.91 12.64 -4.51
CA ARG A 150 10.77 13.92 -3.80
C ARG A 150 10.80 13.74 -2.28
N PHE A 151 10.20 12.65 -1.81
CA PHE A 151 10.30 12.25 -0.40
C PHE A 151 11.78 12.06 0.01
N LEU A 152 12.56 11.29 -0.76
CA LEU A 152 13.99 11.11 -0.49
C LEU A 152 14.79 12.40 -0.69
N GLU A 153 14.46 13.24 -1.67
CA GLU A 153 15.12 14.55 -1.87
C GLU A 153 14.99 15.41 -0.62
N CYS A 154 13.80 15.46 -0.01
CA CYS A 154 13.55 16.22 1.21
C CYS A 154 14.46 15.75 2.36
N ILE A 155 14.66 14.45 2.48
CA ILE A 155 15.47 13.85 3.55
C ILE A 155 16.94 14.10 3.32
N PHE A 156 17.43 13.82 2.11
CA PHE A 156 18.87 13.84 1.82
C PHE A 156 19.40 15.24 1.47
N SER A 157 18.54 16.23 1.26
CA SER A 157 18.94 17.63 1.15
C SER A 157 19.07 18.34 2.51
N ASP A 158 18.67 17.70 3.61
CA ASP A 158 18.74 18.21 4.98
C ASP A 158 19.72 17.36 5.79
N ASN A 159 20.78 17.99 6.32
CA ASN A 159 21.83 17.28 7.06
C ASN A 159 21.31 16.61 8.34
N GLU A 160 20.34 17.22 9.02
CA GLU A 160 19.74 16.64 10.23
C GLU A 160 18.93 15.40 9.87
N LEU A 161 18.09 15.48 8.85
CA LEU A 161 17.27 14.33 8.42
C LEU A 161 18.12 13.20 7.88
N LYS A 162 19.21 13.51 7.19
CA LYS A 162 20.20 12.52 6.76
C LYS A 162 20.85 11.79 7.95
N ALA A 163 21.24 12.52 9.00
CA ALA A 163 21.77 11.90 10.22
C ALA A 163 20.70 11.00 10.90
N CYS A 164 19.44 11.43 10.90
CA CYS A 164 18.32 10.62 11.36
C CYS A 164 18.18 9.31 10.57
N MET A 165 18.39 9.33 9.25
CA MET A 165 18.37 8.10 8.43
C MET A 165 19.47 7.11 8.81
N ALA A 166 20.67 7.59 9.12
CA ALA A 166 21.75 6.73 9.58
C ALA A 166 21.44 6.08 10.94
N SER A 167 20.87 6.86 11.87
CA SER A 167 20.39 6.34 13.17
C SER A 167 19.27 5.32 13.00
N LEU A 168 18.28 5.63 12.15
CA LEU A 168 17.13 4.77 11.87
C LEU A 168 17.56 3.41 11.29
N LYS A 169 18.57 3.39 10.41
CA LYS A 169 19.13 2.14 9.85
C LYS A 169 19.65 1.18 10.93
N GLY A 170 20.13 1.70 12.06
CA GLY A 170 20.57 0.89 13.20
C GLY A 170 19.42 0.20 13.96
N LYS A 171 18.16 0.61 13.73
CA LYS A 171 16.98 0.09 14.42
C LYS A 171 16.23 -0.90 13.53
N THR A 172 16.75 -2.13 13.39
CA THR A 172 16.30 -3.13 12.40
C THR A 172 14.78 -3.23 12.24
N MET A 173 14.02 -3.40 13.32
CA MET A 173 12.55 -3.52 13.24
C MET A 173 11.87 -2.25 12.69
N VAL A 174 12.29 -1.07 13.15
CA VAL A 174 11.71 0.22 12.71
C VAL A 174 12.17 0.55 11.29
N TRP A 175 13.40 0.18 10.94
CA TRP A 175 13.96 0.28 9.61
C TRP A 175 13.19 -0.55 8.59
N ASP A 176 12.87 -1.80 8.92
CA ASP A 176 12.11 -2.69 8.05
C ASP A 176 10.70 -2.16 7.78
N ASP A 177 10.02 -1.65 8.81
CA ASP A 177 8.70 -1.02 8.67
C ASP A 177 8.76 0.25 7.81
N PHE A 178 9.77 1.09 8.01
CA PHE A 178 10.01 2.27 7.16
C PHE A 178 10.25 1.86 5.70
N LEU A 179 11.16 0.91 5.47
CA LEU A 179 11.48 0.41 4.14
C LEU A 179 10.27 -0.23 3.48
N LYS A 180 9.41 -0.93 4.21
CA LYS A 180 8.18 -1.52 3.65
C LYS A 180 7.29 -0.48 2.99
N GLY A 181 7.07 0.67 3.65
CA GLY A 181 6.31 1.79 3.07
C GLY A 181 6.99 2.39 1.83
N LEU A 182 8.31 2.55 1.89
CA LEU A 182 9.10 3.10 0.80
C LEU A 182 9.12 2.15 -0.43
N LYS A 183 9.39 0.87 -0.21
CA LYS A 183 9.37 -0.22 -1.20
C LYS A 183 8.02 -0.28 -1.91
N LYS A 184 6.90 -0.15 -1.18
CA LYS A 184 5.55 -0.08 -1.75
C LYS A 184 5.41 1.10 -2.71
N SER A 185 5.84 2.29 -2.31
CA SER A 185 5.70 3.52 -3.12
C SER A 185 6.58 3.47 -4.37
N PHE A 186 7.85 3.06 -4.24
CA PHE A 186 8.73 2.87 -5.39
C PHE A 186 8.25 1.77 -6.34
N GLY A 187 7.77 0.63 -5.80
CA GLY A 187 7.22 -0.44 -6.63
C GLY A 187 6.03 0.04 -7.47
N GLN A 188 5.14 0.85 -6.89
CA GLN A 188 4.02 1.46 -7.63
C GLN A 188 4.52 2.40 -8.74
N GLU A 189 5.42 3.34 -8.42
CA GLU A 189 5.91 4.28 -9.44
C GLU A 189 6.76 3.60 -10.53
N SER A 190 7.48 2.53 -10.19
CA SER A 190 8.21 1.71 -11.16
C SER A 190 7.25 1.05 -12.15
N LYS A 191 6.17 0.43 -11.66
CA LYS A 191 5.13 -0.18 -12.51
C LYS A 191 4.44 0.85 -13.41
N ASN A 192 4.26 2.07 -12.91
CA ASN A 192 3.61 3.16 -13.64
C ASN A 192 4.52 3.88 -14.65
N GLY A 193 5.79 3.47 -14.81
CA GLY A 193 6.76 4.17 -15.65
C GLY A 193 7.16 5.55 -15.14
N ASN A 194 6.85 5.86 -13.88
CA ASN A 194 7.08 7.17 -13.24
C ASN A 194 8.46 7.26 -12.55
N LEU A 195 9.37 6.34 -12.88
CA LEU A 195 10.78 6.33 -12.47
C LEU A 195 11.70 6.34 -13.70
N ASN A 196 11.44 7.24 -14.64
CA ASN A 196 12.27 7.34 -15.85
C ASN A 196 13.66 7.91 -15.57
N THR A 197 14.60 7.67 -16.48
CA THR A 197 16.01 8.09 -16.35
C THR A 197 16.17 9.61 -16.13
N SER A 198 15.33 10.43 -16.76
CA SER A 198 15.40 11.89 -16.58
C SER A 198 15.09 12.31 -15.15
N PHE A 199 14.06 11.72 -14.53
CA PHE A 199 13.72 11.98 -13.13
C PHE A 199 14.80 11.49 -12.17
N ILE A 200 15.42 10.34 -12.45
CA ILE A 200 16.52 9.82 -11.64
C ILE A 200 17.73 10.76 -11.72
N GLN A 201 18.07 11.26 -12.91
CA GLN A 201 19.16 12.21 -13.11
C GLN A 201 18.90 13.57 -12.45
N ASP A 202 17.68 14.11 -12.56
CA ASP A 202 17.31 15.35 -11.85
C ASP A 202 17.40 15.16 -10.32
N PHE A 203 16.87 14.05 -9.81
CA PHE A 203 16.99 13.70 -8.40
C PHE A 203 18.45 13.60 -7.95
N ALA A 204 19.29 12.87 -8.70
CA ALA A 204 20.70 12.69 -8.41
C ALA A 204 21.45 14.03 -8.27
N LYS A 205 21.18 14.97 -9.20
CA LYS A 205 21.74 16.33 -9.15
C LYS A 205 21.32 17.09 -7.89
N ARG A 206 20.04 17.01 -7.51
CA ARG A 206 19.50 17.72 -6.34
C ARG A 206 20.09 17.24 -5.02
N VAL A 207 20.34 15.94 -4.90
CA VAL A 207 20.98 15.35 -3.70
C VAL A 207 22.51 15.28 -3.81
N ASN A 208 23.09 15.83 -4.89
CA ASN A 208 24.53 15.85 -5.16
C ASN A 208 25.19 14.46 -5.11
N VAL A 209 24.59 13.49 -5.81
CA VAL A 209 25.11 12.12 -5.98
C VAL A 209 25.21 11.80 -7.46
N ASP A 210 26.23 11.01 -7.85
CA ASP A 210 26.32 10.53 -9.22
C ASP A 210 25.14 9.60 -9.56
N SER A 211 24.40 9.96 -10.62
CA SER A 211 23.29 9.17 -11.14
C SER A 211 23.68 7.73 -11.51
N SER A 212 24.95 7.48 -11.87
CA SER A 212 25.46 6.13 -12.16
C SER A 212 25.32 5.17 -10.97
N LEU A 213 25.30 5.70 -9.74
CA LEU A 213 25.13 4.93 -8.51
C LEU A 213 23.67 4.68 -8.15
N LEU A 214 22.74 5.47 -8.69
CA LEU A 214 21.31 5.42 -8.37
C LEU A 214 20.50 4.65 -9.42
N ILE A 215 20.90 4.71 -10.69
CA ILE A 215 20.19 4.05 -11.79
C ILE A 215 20.14 2.52 -11.62
N PRO A 216 21.26 1.80 -11.38
CA PRO A 216 21.21 0.34 -11.24
C PRO A 216 20.29 -0.15 -10.13
N PRO A 217 20.37 0.33 -8.86
CA PRO A 217 19.46 -0.16 -7.82
C PRO A 217 17.99 0.21 -8.10
N ILE A 218 17.71 1.30 -8.82
CA ILE A 218 16.33 1.63 -9.20
C ILE A 218 15.80 0.67 -10.27
N GLN A 219 16.59 0.39 -11.31
CA GLN A 219 16.20 -0.52 -12.40
C GLN A 219 16.04 -1.95 -11.92
N SER A 220 16.92 -2.40 -11.02
CA SER A 220 16.86 -3.73 -10.40
C SER A 220 15.90 -3.82 -9.21
N GLN A 221 15.17 -2.74 -8.88
CA GLN A 221 14.25 -2.66 -7.75
C GLN A 221 14.89 -2.97 -6.38
N GLU A 222 16.19 -2.73 -6.25
CA GLU A 222 16.97 -2.89 -5.02
C GLU A 222 16.81 -1.63 -4.14
N TRP A 223 15.58 -1.35 -3.71
CA TRP A 223 15.21 -0.10 -3.02
C TRP A 223 16.01 0.17 -1.74
N GLU A 224 16.35 -0.89 -1.01
CA GLU A 224 17.17 -0.76 0.20
C GLU A 224 18.62 -0.37 -0.13
N LYS A 225 19.18 -0.94 -1.20
CA LYS A 225 20.50 -0.55 -1.71
C LYS A 225 20.50 0.89 -2.19
N LEU A 226 19.43 1.35 -2.85
CA LEU A 226 19.26 2.76 -3.21
C LEU A 226 19.38 3.67 -1.97
N VAL A 227 18.63 3.37 -0.90
CA VAL A 227 18.69 4.19 0.33
C VAL A 227 20.07 4.11 0.98
N ASN A 228 20.71 2.93 0.97
CA ASN A 228 22.08 2.75 1.49
C ASN A 228 23.12 3.57 0.72
N VAL A 229 22.99 3.66 -0.62
CA VAL A 229 23.82 4.54 -1.44
C VAL A 229 23.62 5.99 -1.03
N LEU A 230 22.38 6.44 -0.83
CA LEU A 230 22.08 7.82 -0.42
C LEU A 230 22.64 8.15 0.98
N ILE A 231 22.50 7.25 1.96
CA ILE A 231 23.07 7.42 3.30
C ILE A 231 24.59 7.57 3.24
N SER A 232 25.26 6.80 2.38
CA SER A 232 26.73 6.74 2.32
C SER A 232 27.39 7.75 1.38
N LYS A 233 26.71 8.20 0.33
CA LYS A 233 27.32 8.97 -0.77
C LYS A 233 26.83 10.40 -0.90
N VAL A 234 25.67 10.74 -0.35
CA VAL A 234 25.28 12.15 -0.24
C VAL A 234 26.34 12.82 0.66
N PRO A 235 26.97 13.94 0.28
CA PRO A 235 27.91 14.64 1.15
C PRO A 235 27.21 15.08 2.45
N GLY A 236 27.87 14.96 3.60
CA GLY A 236 27.46 15.75 4.76
C GLY A 236 27.96 17.17 4.55
N ALA A 237 27.36 18.19 5.18
CA ALA A 237 28.08 19.45 5.35
C ALA A 237 29.46 19.13 5.96
N GLN A 238 30.51 19.31 5.14
CA GLN A 238 31.88 19.23 5.62
C GLN A 238 32.06 20.35 6.65
N GLY A 239 32.53 19.97 7.83
CA GLY A 239 32.81 20.90 8.91
C GLY A 239 32.18 20.46 10.22
N ASP A 240 32.45 19.24 10.67
CA ASP A 240 32.52 19.02 12.11
C ASP A 240 33.30 17.75 12.44
N ASP A 241 34.56 17.99 12.82
CA ASP A 241 35.45 17.10 13.56
C ASP A 241 34.87 16.72 14.94
N ARG A 242 33.62 16.23 15.00
CA ARG A 242 32.97 15.85 16.29
C ARG A 242 33.14 14.38 16.65
N TYR A 243 33.77 13.58 15.80
CA TYR A 243 34.01 12.15 16.06
C TYR A 243 35.48 11.75 15.88
N ASN A 244 36.40 12.65 16.23
CA ASN A 244 37.72 12.25 16.72
C ASN A 244 37.64 12.30 18.27
N MET A 245 37.22 11.19 18.86
CA MET A 245 37.46 10.84 20.26
C MET A 245 37.93 9.39 20.31
#